data_AF-A0A959T177-F1
#
_entry.id   AF-A0A959T177-F1
#
_cell.length_a   1.000
_cell.length_b   1.000
_cell.length_c   1.000
_cell.angle_alpha   90.00
_cell.angle_beta   90.00
_cell.angle_gamma   90.00
#
_symmetry.space_group_name_H-M   'P 1'
#
loop_
_entity.id
_entity.type
_entity.pdbx_description
1 polymer ?
#
loop_
_entity_poly.entity_id
_entity_poly.type
_entity_poly.pdbx_seq_one_letter_code
_entity_poly.pdbx_strand_id
1 'polypeptide(L)'
;MGKRTQVAKYVAVDLLGSATAWTLFYLFRKAYLEPIKYGYEVPLSLDQNYFKGLVLIPLFWFGLYTLIGGYRDIYRRHRTKELGQTLLISLIGVTVIFFALLLDDEVASYRYYYRSFVALFGLHFGITFLLRFWLTSATVRKVHDRIIGFNTVLVGGNERA
;
A
#
# COMPACT_ATOMS: atom_id res chain seq x y z
N MET A 1 20.17 14.84 -5.42
CA MET A 1 19.55 13.50 -5.51
C MET A 1 18.63 13.47 -6.72
N GLY A 2 18.80 12.51 -7.65
CA GLY A 2 18.03 12.49 -8.89
C GLY A 2 16.59 12.00 -8.71
N LYS A 3 15.68 12.48 -9.58
CA LYS A 3 14.25 12.07 -9.61
C LYS A 3 14.10 10.55 -9.66
N ARG A 4 14.90 9.87 -10.50
CA ARG A 4 14.87 8.41 -10.67
C ARG A 4 15.20 7.65 -9.38
N THR A 5 16.20 8.09 -8.64
CA THR A 5 16.58 7.49 -7.35
C THR A 5 15.45 7.64 -6.32
N GLN A 6 14.76 8.77 -6.32
CA GLN A 6 13.64 8.97 -5.41
C GLN A 6 12.45 8.10 -5.80
N VAL A 7 12.13 7.98 -7.10
CA VAL A 7 11.11 7.03 -7.60
C VAL A 7 11.42 5.61 -7.13
N ALA A 8 12.67 5.15 -7.32
CA ALA A 8 13.06 3.81 -6.92
C ALA A 8 12.86 3.55 -5.42
N LYS A 9 13.11 4.55 -4.56
CA LYS A 9 12.85 4.44 -3.11
C LYS A 9 11.37 4.27 -2.80
N TYR A 10 10.50 5.05 -3.44
CA TYR A 10 9.04 4.92 -3.25
C TYR A 10 8.55 3.56 -3.73
N VAL A 11 9.00 3.11 -4.91
CA VAL A 11 8.66 1.78 -5.44
C VAL A 11 9.12 0.67 -4.49
N ALA A 12 10.37 0.71 -4.02
CA ALA A 12 10.89 -0.29 -3.09
C ALA A 12 10.10 -0.31 -1.77
N VAL A 13 9.79 0.86 -1.22
CA VAL A 13 8.98 0.98 0.00
C VAL A 13 7.57 0.42 -0.21
N ASP A 14 6.95 0.67 -1.36
CA ASP A 14 5.61 0.15 -1.67
C ASP A 14 5.61 -1.38 -1.83
N LEU A 15 6.63 -1.92 -2.50
CA LEU A 15 6.79 -3.36 -2.67
C LEU A 15 7.05 -4.07 -1.32
N LEU A 16 7.93 -3.51 -0.49
CA LEU A 16 8.20 -4.05 0.85
C LEU A 16 6.97 -3.93 1.76
N GLY A 17 6.29 -2.78 1.74
CA GLY A 17 5.08 -2.56 2.52
C GLY A 17 3.96 -3.53 2.15
N SER A 18 3.68 -3.70 0.87
CA SER A 18 2.68 -4.65 0.37
C SER A 18 3.04 -6.12 0.65
N ALA A 19 4.30 -6.51 0.49
CA ALA A 19 4.77 -7.86 0.82
C ALA A 19 4.65 -8.16 2.33
N THR A 20 4.98 -7.18 3.16
CA THR A 20 4.87 -7.29 4.62
C THR A 20 3.40 -7.36 5.05
N ALA A 21 2.54 -6.51 4.48
CA ALA A 21 1.10 -6.53 4.74
C ALA A 21 0.47 -7.87 4.34
N TRP A 22 0.84 -8.41 3.18
CA TRP A 22 0.38 -9.72 2.73
C TRP A 22 0.84 -10.84 3.67
N THR A 23 2.10 -10.81 4.09
CA THR A 23 2.64 -11.82 5.02
C THR A 23 1.91 -11.80 6.36
N LEU A 24 1.72 -10.62 6.95
CA LEU A 24 0.98 -10.48 8.20
C LEU A 24 -0.49 -10.89 8.04
N PHE A 25 -1.12 -10.56 6.92
CA PHE A 25 -2.48 -10.98 6.63
C PHE A 25 -2.60 -12.50 6.49
N TYR A 26 -1.66 -13.14 5.79
CA TYR A 26 -1.63 -14.59 5.63
C TYR A 26 -1.48 -15.29 6.99
N LEU A 27 -0.56 -14.81 7.83
CA LEU A 27 -0.37 -15.33 9.19
C LEU A 27 -1.63 -15.12 10.05
N PHE A 28 -2.26 -13.94 9.97
CA PHE A 28 -3.52 -13.67 10.66
C PHE A 28 -4.63 -14.63 10.22
N ARG A 29 -4.72 -14.92 8.92
CA ARG A 29 -5.71 -15.85 8.38
C ARG A 29 -5.49 -17.26 8.94
N LYS A 30 -4.26 -17.77 8.90
CA LYS A 30 -3.89 -19.09 9.44
C LYS A 30 -4.09 -19.20 10.95
N ALA A 31 -3.76 -18.16 11.71
CA ALA A 31 -3.83 -18.17 13.16
C ALA A 31 -5.25 -18.00 13.71
N TYR A 32 -6.08 -17.17 13.08
CA TYR A 32 -7.36 -16.76 13.66
C TYR A 32 -8.58 -17.07 12.80
N LEU A 33 -8.44 -17.08 11.48
CA LEU A 33 -9.60 -17.22 10.60
C LEU A 33 -9.82 -18.68 10.17
N GLU A 34 -8.75 -19.39 9.82
CA GLU A 34 -8.80 -20.79 9.42
C GLU A 34 -9.24 -21.72 10.57
N PRO A 35 -8.80 -21.54 11.84
CA PRO A 35 -9.32 -22.35 12.95
C PRO A 35 -10.81 -22.15 13.20
N ILE A 36 -11.33 -20.93 12.98
CA ILE A 36 -12.77 -20.65 13.06
C ILE A 36 -13.53 -21.33 11.90
N LYS A 37 -12.92 -21.39 10.72
CA LYS A 37 -13.51 -22.02 9.52
C LYS A 37 -13.56 -23.54 9.65
N TYR A 38 -12.47 -24.16 10.08
CA TYR A 38 -12.29 -25.61 10.06
C TYR A 38 -12.58 -26.31 11.39
N GLY A 39 -12.64 -25.56 12.51
CA GLY A 39 -12.93 -26.10 13.83
C GLY A 39 -11.75 -26.81 14.53
N TYR A 40 -10.54 -26.73 13.96
CA TYR A 40 -9.31 -27.27 14.53
C TYR A 40 -8.13 -26.30 14.29
N GLU A 41 -7.05 -26.44 15.06
CA GLU A 41 -5.86 -25.61 14.88
C GLU A 41 -5.13 -25.94 13.58
N VAL A 42 -4.99 -24.94 12.71
CA VAL A 42 -4.23 -25.08 11.47
C VAL A 42 -2.77 -24.70 11.73
N PRO A 43 -1.79 -25.54 11.37
CA PRO A 43 -0.39 -25.23 11.57
C PRO A 43 0.01 -23.99 10.76
N LEU A 44 0.82 -23.12 11.38
CA LEU A 44 1.41 -21.91 10.78
C LEU A 44 2.51 -22.28 9.77
N SER A 45 2.12 -22.91 8.68
CA SER A 45 2.98 -23.28 7.57
C SER A 45 2.86 -22.28 6.42
N LEU A 46 3.99 -21.96 5.80
CA LEU A 46 4.06 -21.12 4.60
C LEU A 46 3.92 -22.03 3.38
N ASP A 47 2.71 -22.16 2.86
CA ASP A 47 2.40 -23.02 1.73
C ASP A 47 2.71 -22.37 0.37
N GLN A 48 2.48 -23.10 -0.73
CA GLN A 48 2.66 -22.56 -2.08
C GLN A 48 1.75 -21.35 -2.36
N ASN A 49 0.57 -21.27 -1.73
CA ASN A 49 -0.35 -20.15 -1.90
C ASN A 49 0.21 -18.87 -1.27
N TYR A 50 0.91 -18.99 -0.13
CA TYR A 50 1.66 -17.89 0.46
C TYR A 50 2.67 -17.33 -0.54
N PHE A 51 3.54 -18.17 -1.11
CA PHE A 51 4.59 -17.72 -2.03
C PHE A 51 4.02 -17.13 -3.33
N LYS A 52 2.95 -17.72 -3.88
CA LYS A 52 2.23 -17.13 -5.02
C LYS A 52 1.70 -15.74 -4.69
N GLY A 53 1.04 -15.59 -3.54
CA GLY A 53 0.51 -14.29 -3.09
C GLY A 53 1.63 -13.28 -2.81
N LEU A 54 2.76 -13.70 -2.25
CA LEU A 54 3.91 -12.84 -1.95
C LEU A 54 4.53 -12.22 -3.22
N VAL A 55 4.37 -12.87 -4.38
CA VAL A 55 4.79 -12.32 -5.67
C VAL A 55 3.66 -11.52 -6.32
N LEU A 56 2.46 -12.10 -6.41
CA LEU A 56 1.34 -11.49 -7.14
C LEU A 56 0.82 -10.21 -6.50
N ILE A 57 0.74 -10.16 -5.17
CA ILE A 57 0.14 -9.02 -4.45
C ILE A 57 1.03 -7.77 -4.56
N PRO A 58 2.35 -7.81 -4.30
CA PRO A 58 3.20 -6.64 -4.52
C PRO A 58 3.23 -6.16 -5.97
N LEU A 59 3.21 -7.08 -6.94
CA LEU A 59 3.14 -6.74 -8.36
C LEU A 59 1.82 -6.03 -8.72
N PHE A 60 0.70 -6.53 -8.18
CA PHE A 60 -0.61 -5.88 -8.33
C PHE A 60 -0.57 -4.44 -7.79
N TRP A 61 -0.06 -4.24 -6.58
CA TRP A 61 0.03 -2.90 -5.98
C TRP A 61 0.94 -1.97 -6.77
N PHE A 62 2.10 -2.46 -7.22
CA PHE A 62 2.98 -1.70 -8.09
C PHE A 62 2.29 -1.26 -9.39
N GLY A 63 1.56 -2.17 -10.03
CA GLY A 63 0.75 -1.86 -11.22
C GLY A 63 -0.30 -0.78 -10.91
N LEU A 64 -1.07 -0.96 -9.84
CA LEU A 64 -2.11 -0.01 -9.44
C LEU A 64 -1.56 1.39 -9.13
N TYR A 65 -0.46 1.47 -8.38
CA TYR A 65 0.21 2.75 -8.11
C TYR A 65 0.77 3.40 -9.38
N THR A 66 1.27 2.60 -10.32
CA THR A 66 1.76 3.11 -11.60
C THR A 66 0.63 3.68 -12.46
N LEU A 67 -0.50 2.97 -12.57
CA LEU A 67 -1.68 3.39 -13.33
C LEU A 67 -2.27 4.71 -12.81
N ILE A 68 -2.33 4.86 -11.49
CA ILE A 68 -2.85 6.07 -10.84
C ILE A 68 -1.85 7.25 -10.91
N GLY A 69 -0.67 7.03 -11.49
CA GLY A 69 0.37 8.06 -11.61
C GLY A 69 1.09 8.33 -10.29
N GLY A 70 1.07 7.36 -9.37
CA GLY A 70 1.71 7.39 -8.05
C GLY A 70 3.24 7.58 -8.09
N TYR A 71 3.88 7.54 -9.26
CA TYR A 71 5.32 7.77 -9.40
C TYR A 71 5.69 8.98 -10.27
N ARG A 72 4.72 9.75 -10.78
CA ARG A 72 4.97 10.87 -11.73
C ARG A 72 5.53 12.13 -11.06
N ASP A 73 4.90 12.58 -9.97
CA ASP A 73 5.21 13.86 -9.31
C ASP A 73 5.56 13.71 -7.82
N ILE A 74 6.70 13.08 -7.55
CA ILE A 74 7.13 12.75 -6.18
C ILE A 74 7.53 14.00 -5.36
N TYR A 75 8.10 15.03 -5.99
CA TYR A 75 8.56 16.22 -5.27
C TYR A 75 7.44 17.22 -4.94
N ARG A 76 6.26 17.09 -5.55
CA ARG A 76 5.08 17.94 -5.29
C ARG A 76 4.12 17.34 -4.27
N ARG A 77 4.60 16.40 -3.45
CA ARG A 77 3.78 15.70 -2.47
C ARG A 77 3.80 16.40 -1.11
N HIS A 78 2.63 16.44 -0.48
CA HIS A 78 2.46 16.87 0.90
C HIS A 78 1.69 15.81 1.68
N ARG A 79 1.82 15.85 3.00
CA ARG A 79 1.40 14.76 3.92
C ARG A 79 -0.09 14.43 3.81
N THR A 80 -0.95 15.44 3.70
CA THR A 80 -2.41 15.27 3.56
C THR A 80 -2.80 14.61 2.23
N LYS A 81 -2.11 14.95 1.13
CA LYS A 81 -2.35 14.30 -0.16
C LYS A 81 -1.93 12.84 -0.13
N GLU A 82 -0.81 12.52 0.52
CA GLU A 82 -0.38 11.12 0.69
C GLU A 82 -1.39 10.29 1.48
N LEU A 83 -1.95 10.84 2.56
CA LEU A 83 -2.99 10.17 3.33
C LEU A 83 -4.22 9.87 2.47
N GLY A 84 -4.79 10.88 1.82
CA GLY A 84 -6.01 10.72 1.01
C GLY A 84 -5.81 9.78 -0.17
N GLN A 85 -4.69 9.92 -0.89
CA GLN A 85 -4.37 9.04 -2.02
C GLN A 85 -4.12 7.60 -1.55
N THR A 86 -3.34 7.40 -0.50
CA THR A 86 -3.05 6.05 0.00
C THR A 86 -4.32 5.39 0.54
N LEU A 87 -5.20 6.13 1.20
CA LEU A 87 -6.49 5.64 1.68
C LEU A 87 -7.38 5.18 0.52
N LEU A 88 -7.61 6.04 -0.48
CA LEU A 88 -8.48 5.73 -1.62
C LEU A 88 -7.93 4.55 -2.44
N ILE A 89 -6.64 4.57 -2.75
CA ILE A 89 -6.01 3.50 -3.54
C ILE A 89 -6.01 2.20 -2.76
N SER A 90 -5.76 2.23 -1.44
CA SER A 90 -5.81 1.02 -0.61
C SER A 90 -7.22 0.46 -0.55
N LEU A 91 -8.24 1.30 -0.42
CA LEU A 91 -9.63 0.87 -0.44
C LEU A 91 -9.98 0.18 -1.75
N ILE A 92 -9.69 0.82 -2.90
CA ILE A 92 -9.95 0.27 -4.23
C ILE A 92 -9.17 -1.04 -4.43
N GLY A 93 -7.88 -1.05 -4.14
CA GLY A 93 -7.03 -2.21 -4.37
C GLY A 93 -7.40 -3.40 -3.49
N VAL A 94 -7.74 -3.17 -2.22
CA VAL A 94 -8.23 -4.23 -1.32
C VAL A 94 -9.58 -4.75 -1.76
N THR A 95 -10.50 -3.89 -2.24
CA THR A 95 -11.75 -4.34 -2.85
C THR A 95 -11.49 -5.25 -4.04
N VAL A 96 -10.57 -4.89 -4.95
CA VAL A 96 -10.23 -5.73 -6.11
C VAL A 96 -9.63 -7.07 -5.66
N ILE A 97 -8.65 -7.07 -4.75
CA ILE A 97 -8.05 -8.29 -4.20
C ILE A 97 -9.11 -9.17 -3.52
N PHE A 98 -10.02 -8.55 -2.77
CA PHE A 98 -11.09 -9.26 -2.08
C PHE A 98 -11.99 -10.01 -3.06
N PHE A 99 -12.46 -9.36 -4.13
CA PHE A 99 -13.28 -10.01 -5.16
C PHE A 99 -12.50 -11.05 -5.97
N ALA A 100 -11.22 -10.83 -6.26
CA ALA A 100 -10.43 -11.71 -7.11
C ALA A 100 -9.92 -12.96 -6.40
N LEU A 101 -9.58 -12.87 -5.11
CA LEU A 101 -8.86 -13.94 -4.40
C LEU A 101 -9.59 -14.46 -3.16
N LEU A 102 -10.42 -13.64 -2.51
CA LEU A 102 -11.06 -14.03 -1.25
C LEU A 102 -12.51 -14.48 -1.42
N LEU A 103 -13.17 -14.11 -2.52
CA LEU A 103 -14.59 -14.43 -2.74
C LEU A 103 -14.82 -15.89 -3.15
N ASP A 104 -13.85 -16.50 -3.85
CA ASP A 104 -13.93 -17.90 -4.31
C ASP A 104 -13.64 -18.91 -3.18
N ASP A 105 -13.19 -18.44 -2.03
CA ASP A 105 -12.85 -19.28 -0.90
C ASP A 105 -14.15 -19.70 -0.18
N GLU A 106 -14.57 -20.97 -0.26
CA GLU A 106 -15.76 -21.47 0.43
C GLU A 106 -15.65 -21.22 1.94
N VAL A 107 -16.34 -20.20 2.47
CA VAL A 107 -16.24 -19.81 3.88
C VAL A 107 -17.51 -20.04 4.65
N ALA A 108 -17.32 -20.47 5.90
CA ALA A 108 -18.38 -20.91 6.81
C ALA A 108 -19.35 -19.80 7.24
N SER A 109 -19.04 -18.50 7.05
CA SER A 109 -19.90 -17.39 7.51
C SER A 109 -19.53 -16.03 6.92
N TYR A 110 -20.53 -15.16 6.70
CA TYR A 110 -20.35 -13.76 6.32
C TYR A 110 -19.39 -12.97 7.23
N ARG A 111 -19.31 -13.33 8.51
CA ARG A 111 -18.40 -12.67 9.47
C ARG A 111 -16.93 -12.85 9.09
N TYR A 112 -16.59 -13.95 8.41
CA TYR A 112 -15.24 -14.22 7.92
C TYR A 112 -14.81 -13.19 6.87
N TYR A 113 -15.71 -12.86 5.93
CA TYR A 113 -15.46 -11.89 4.87
C TYR A 113 -15.16 -10.50 5.43
N TYR A 114 -16.00 -10.01 6.36
CA TYR A 114 -15.78 -8.71 6.99
C TYR A 114 -14.45 -8.64 7.75
N ARG A 115 -14.12 -9.68 8.53
CA ARG A 115 -12.85 -9.74 9.27
C ARG A 115 -11.65 -9.76 8.33
N SER A 116 -11.72 -10.55 7.25
CA SER A 116 -10.64 -10.64 6.26
C SER A 116 -10.43 -9.31 5.54
N PHE A 117 -11.51 -8.67 5.10
CA PHE A 117 -11.46 -7.38 4.42
C PHE A 117 -10.87 -6.30 5.31
N VAL A 118 -11.38 -6.15 6.54
CA VAL A 118 -10.89 -5.13 7.48
C VAL A 118 -9.44 -5.39 7.89
N ALA A 119 -9.05 -6.64 8.12
CA ALA A 119 -7.68 -6.99 8.44
C ALA A 119 -6.73 -6.67 7.27
N LEU A 120 -7.05 -7.09 6.05
CA LEU A 120 -6.25 -6.81 4.86
C LEU A 120 -6.14 -5.31 4.62
N PHE A 121 -7.25 -4.58 4.70
CA PHE A 121 -7.27 -3.13 4.56
C PHE A 121 -6.43 -2.45 5.64
N GLY A 122 -6.64 -2.76 6.91
CA GLY A 122 -5.93 -2.14 8.03
C GLY A 122 -4.42 -2.41 7.97
N LEU A 123 -4.01 -3.64 7.66
CA LEU A 123 -2.61 -4.00 7.51
C LEU A 123 -1.98 -3.28 6.32
N HIS A 124 -2.59 -3.36 5.14
CA HIS A 124 -2.04 -2.75 3.93
C HIS A 124 -1.99 -1.23 4.03
N PHE A 125 -3.11 -0.59 4.36
CA PHE A 125 -3.17 0.86 4.52
C PHE A 125 -2.23 1.33 5.62
N GLY A 126 -2.26 0.71 6.81
CA GLY A 126 -1.46 1.11 7.95
C GLY A 126 0.04 1.04 7.66
N ILE A 127 0.53 -0.10 7.16
CA ILE A 127 1.95 -0.29 6.87
C ILE A 127 2.40 0.65 5.75
N THR A 128 1.66 0.66 4.63
CA THR A 128 2.06 1.45 3.45
C THR A 128 2.01 2.95 3.74
N PHE A 129 0.99 3.42 4.46
CA PHE A 129 0.88 4.81 4.87
C PHE A 129 2.02 5.22 5.80
N LEU A 130 2.34 4.43 6.82
CA LEU A 130 3.42 4.76 7.75
C LEU A 130 4.78 4.89 7.04
N LEU A 131 5.08 3.95 6.14
CA LEU A 131 6.33 3.98 5.38
C LEU A 131 6.37 5.18 4.41
N ARG A 132 5.29 5.43 3.67
CA ARG A 132 5.18 6.60 2.76
C ARG A 132 5.23 7.91 3.52
N PHE A 133 4.59 7.99 4.69
CA PHE A 133 4.57 9.18 5.53
C PHE A 133 5.99 9.52 6.01
N TRP A 134 6.75 8.53 6.47
CA TRP A 134 8.13 8.72 6.88
C TRP A 134 9.02 9.17 5.72
N LEU A 135 8.94 8.48 4.57
CA LEU A 135 9.71 8.82 3.37
C LEU A 135 9.39 10.22 2.83
N THR A 136 8.10 10.57 2.78
CA THR A 136 7.63 11.89 2.33
C THR A 136 8.05 12.98 3.30
N SER A 137 7.94 12.75 4.61
CA SER A 137 8.37 13.72 5.62
C SER A 137 9.87 14.00 5.54
N ALA A 138 10.69 12.97 5.33
CA ALA A 138 12.13 13.13 5.09
C ALA A 138 12.42 13.91 3.80
N THR A 139 11.63 13.68 2.75
CA THR A 139 11.77 14.39 1.46
C THR A 139 11.38 15.85 1.59
N VAL A 140 10.24 16.16 2.19
CA VAL A 140 9.75 17.52 2.42
C VAL A 140 10.73 18.33 3.25
N ARG A 141 11.32 17.75 4.30
CA ARG A 141 12.35 18.41 5.11
C ARG A 141 13.55 18.83 4.25
N LYS A 142 14.06 17.93 3.40
CA LYS A 142 15.17 18.23 2.48
C LYS A 142 14.83 19.29 1.43
N VAL A 143 13.55 19.42 1.05
CA VAL A 143 13.09 20.50 0.16
C VAL A 143 13.09 21.84 0.90
N HIS A 144 12.58 21.88 2.14
CA HIS A 144 12.61 23.09 2.97
C HIS A 144 14.03 23.54 3.29
N ASP A 145 14.94 22.59 3.55
CA ASP A 145 16.37 22.85 3.82
C ASP A 145 17.16 23.16 2.53
N ARG A 146 16.49 23.27 1.37
CA ARG A 146 17.10 23.55 0.05
C ARG A 146 18.13 22.53 -0.44
N ILE A 147 18.19 21.34 0.17
CA ILE A 147 19.04 20.21 -0.25
C ILE A 147 18.53 19.60 -1.55
N ILE A 148 17.21 19.65 -1.78
CA ILE A 148 16.55 19.13 -2.99
C ILE A 148 15.71 20.24 -3.61
N GLY A 149 16.04 20.62 -4.84
CA GLY A 149 15.26 21.53 -5.67
C GLY A 149 14.64 20.82 -6.89
N PHE A 150 13.63 21.44 -7.48
CA PHE A 150 13.03 21.02 -8.75
C PHE A 150 12.57 22.24 -9.55
N ASN A 151 12.63 22.13 -10.88
CA ASN A 151 12.20 23.20 -11.79
C ASN A 151 10.74 23.55 -11.50
N THR A 152 10.51 24.80 -11.10
CA THR A 152 9.18 25.33 -10.76
C THR A 152 8.96 26.57 -11.59
N VAL A 153 7.86 26.62 -12.35
CA VAL A 153 7.42 27.83 -13.05
C VAL A 153 6.61 28.65 -12.07
N LEU A 154 7.07 29.87 -11.77
CA LEU A 154 6.34 30.85 -10.98
C LEU A 154 5.52 31.71 -11.96
N VAL A 155 4.20 31.53 -11.98
CA VAL A 155 3.31 32.43 -12.72
C VAL A 155 2.91 33.55 -11.77
N GLY A 156 3.53 34.72 -11.93
CA GLY A 156 3.13 35.93 -11.22
C GLY A 156 1.79 36.42 -11.77
N GLY A 157 0.76 36.46 -10.93
CA GLY A 157 -0.48 37.15 -11.26
C GLY A 157 -0.23 38.66 -11.22
N ASN A 158 -0.15 39.30 -12.38
CA ASN A 158 -0.20 40.75 -12.46
C ASN A 158 -1.68 41.17 -12.40
N GLU A 159 -2.19 41.41 -11.21
CA GLU A 159 -3.40 42.21 -11.02
C GLU A 159 -3.03 43.48 -10.26
N ARG A 160 -2.88 44.58 -11.02
CA ARG A 160 -2.71 46.00 -10.64
C ARG A 160 -1.27 46.54 -10.59
N ALA A 161 -0.79 46.98 -11.76
CA ALA A 161 -0.13 48.28 -11.95
C ALA A 161 -1.10 49.20 -12.70
#